data_AF-A0A1G0KCU3-F1
#
_entry.id   AF-A0A1G0KCU3-F1
#
_cell.length_a   1.000
_cell.length_b   1.000
_cell.length_c   1.000
_cell.angle_alpha   90.00
_cell.angle_beta   90.00
_cell.angle_gamma   90.00
#
_symmetry.space_group_name_H-M   'P 1'
#
loop_
_entity.id
_entity.type
_entity.pdbx_description
1 polymer ?
#
loop_
_entity_poly.entity_id
_entity_poly.type
_entity_poly.pdbx_seq_one_letter_code
_entity_poly.pdbx_strand_id
1 'polypeptide(L)'
;MAEKFHRIDEKRLDLDSTQPAATSARRAQRLELGFLSGVQMHAAEILLYDRVAVERLLDLRVSAFALLKADPSSLPGLEDWAVTPALLINAVNRHVSPKKADEAERLLSEAETLAVEMRTEGRMFPVWEIIGVETPHPHLWFCVESVPGTRTEGLLLRREVDVEEERQWIHNGDPFVTLLDDHGVRRDVRWSAVEQYRVVDRAEE
;
A
#
# COMPACT_ATOMS: atom_id res chain seq x y z
N MET A 1 62.20 1.87 -6.69
CA MET A 1 61.54 3.10 -6.20
C MET A 1 60.08 2.76 -6.03
N ALA A 2 59.64 2.62 -4.78
CA ALA A 2 58.29 2.18 -4.40
C ALA A 2 57.57 3.37 -3.77
N GLU A 3 56.49 3.83 -4.41
CA GLU A 3 55.62 4.89 -3.88
C GLU A 3 54.60 4.27 -2.90
N LYS A 4 54.66 4.77 -1.66
CA LYS A 4 53.71 4.50 -0.59
C LYS A 4 52.46 5.33 -0.82
N PHE A 5 51.31 4.67 -1.04
CA PHE A 5 50.01 5.32 -0.93
C PHE A 5 49.54 5.33 0.53
N HIS A 6 49.09 6.51 0.96
CA HIS A 6 48.61 6.80 2.30
C HIS A 6 47.37 5.99 2.67
N ARG A 7 47.44 5.37 3.85
CA ARG A 7 46.30 4.82 4.59
C ARG A 7 45.53 6.01 5.16
N ILE A 8 44.31 6.24 4.69
CA ILE A 8 43.39 7.19 5.32
C ILE A 8 42.75 6.45 6.50
N ASP A 9 42.99 6.97 7.70
CA ASP A 9 42.29 6.58 8.92
C ASP A 9 40.83 7.02 8.81
N GLU A 10 39.94 6.06 8.52
CA GLU A 10 38.52 6.23 8.77
C GLU A 10 38.30 6.23 10.29
N LYS A 11 38.19 7.44 10.84
CA LYS A 11 37.54 7.66 12.13
C LYS A 11 36.14 7.05 12.05
N ARG A 12 35.98 5.88 12.66
CA ARG A 12 34.69 5.37 13.14
C ARG A 12 34.03 6.51 13.91
N LEU A 13 33.03 7.13 13.30
CA LEU A 13 32.01 7.84 14.05
C LEU A 13 31.26 6.77 14.82
N ASP A 14 31.50 6.73 16.13
CA ASP A 14 30.62 6.08 17.08
C ASP A 14 29.25 6.76 16.98
N LEU A 15 28.39 6.18 16.14
CA LEU A 15 26.95 6.44 16.14
C LEU A 15 26.39 5.83 17.43
N ASP A 16 26.42 6.68 18.45
CA ASP A 16 25.43 6.83 19.50
C ASP A 16 24.53 5.60 19.73
N SER A 17 24.93 4.77 20.70
CA SER A 17 24.26 3.56 21.18
C SER A 17 23.01 3.85 22.03
N THR A 18 22.32 4.97 21.78
CA THR A 18 21.15 5.42 22.54
C THR A 18 19.85 5.08 21.82
N GLN A 19 19.56 3.79 21.52
CA GLN A 19 18.23 3.45 21.00
C GLN A 19 17.67 2.01 21.18
N PRO A 20 17.69 1.41 22.39
CA PRO A 20 16.77 0.30 22.68
C PRO A 20 15.39 0.78 23.14
N ALA A 21 15.30 1.85 23.93
CA ALA A 21 14.06 2.27 24.60
C ALA A 21 13.02 2.94 23.67
N ALA A 22 13.47 3.78 22.73
CA ALA A 22 12.57 4.44 21.77
C ALA A 22 11.96 3.43 20.77
N THR A 23 12.73 2.40 20.41
CA THR A 23 12.28 1.31 19.53
C THR A 23 11.29 0.39 20.25
N SER A 24 11.49 0.10 21.54
CA SER A 24 10.52 -0.67 22.33
C SER A 24 9.22 0.08 22.62
N ALA A 25 9.29 1.41 22.83
CA ALA A 25 8.10 2.24 23.02
C ALA A 25 7.27 2.34 21.74
N ARG A 26 7.92 2.60 20.58
CA ARG A 26 7.22 2.63 19.28
C ARG A 26 6.56 1.31 18.93
N ARG A 27 7.18 0.18 19.25
CA ARG A 27 6.58 -1.16 19.05
C ARG A 27 5.25 -1.38 19.78
N ALA A 28 4.88 -0.46 20.66
CA ALA A 28 3.64 -0.48 21.42
C ALA A 28 2.55 0.46 20.86
N GLN A 29 2.76 1.17 19.75
CA GLN A 29 1.74 2.08 19.20
C GLN A 29 0.50 1.34 18.71
N ARG A 30 -0.64 2.01 18.83
CA ARG A 30 -1.96 1.59 18.39
C ARG A 30 -2.66 2.73 17.68
N LEU A 31 -3.61 2.38 16.83
CA LEU A 31 -4.52 3.31 16.23
C LEU A 31 -5.88 3.22 16.95
N GLU A 32 -6.27 4.29 17.64
CA GLU A 32 -7.59 4.46 18.24
C GLU A 32 -8.55 5.10 17.25
N LEU A 33 -9.70 4.44 17.07
CA LEU A 33 -10.78 4.85 16.18
C LEU A 33 -12.08 4.99 16.96
N GLY A 34 -12.72 6.16 16.86
CA GLY A 34 -14.07 6.40 17.35
C GLY A 34 -15.08 6.54 16.21
N PHE A 35 -16.24 5.91 16.35
CA PHE A 35 -17.29 5.85 15.32
C PHE A 35 -18.55 6.64 15.70
N LEU A 36 -19.34 7.00 14.68
CA LEU A 36 -20.68 7.61 14.81
C LEU A 36 -21.62 6.87 15.77
N SER A 37 -21.44 5.56 15.94
CA SER A 37 -22.22 4.73 16.86
C SER A 37 -21.85 4.90 18.33
N GLY A 38 -20.78 5.65 18.64
CA GLY A 38 -20.16 5.73 19.96
C GLY A 38 -19.25 4.55 20.30
N VAL A 39 -19.06 3.60 19.37
CA VAL A 39 -18.10 2.51 19.54
C VAL A 39 -16.68 3.06 19.42
N GLN A 40 -15.78 2.55 20.27
CA GLN A 40 -14.34 2.76 20.14
C GLN A 40 -13.66 1.44 19.78
N MET A 41 -12.57 1.53 19.05
CA MET A 41 -11.78 0.37 18.64
C MET A 41 -10.30 0.74 18.57
N HIS A 42 -9.44 -0.19 18.98
CA HIS A 42 -8.01 -0.10 18.82
C HIS A 42 -7.53 -1.07 17.76
N ALA A 43 -6.64 -0.60 16.89
CA ALA A 43 -6.00 -1.39 15.86
C ALA A 43 -4.50 -1.49 16.12
N ALA A 44 -3.97 -2.71 16.08
CA ALA A 44 -2.55 -3.00 16.22
C ALA A 44 -1.84 -3.03 14.86
N GLU A 45 -2.52 -3.52 13.83
CA GLU A 45 -1.97 -3.69 12.49
C GLU A 45 -2.98 -3.27 11.42
N ILE A 46 -2.48 -2.84 10.27
CA ILE A 46 -3.26 -2.39 9.12
C ILE A 46 -2.81 -3.17 7.89
N LEU A 47 -3.77 -3.60 7.07
CA LEU A 47 -3.48 -4.25 5.81
C LEU A 47 -3.05 -3.23 4.76
N LEU A 48 -1.87 -3.43 4.17
CA LEU A 48 -1.38 -2.67 3.03
C LEU A 48 -1.06 -3.61 1.86
N TYR A 49 -0.92 -3.04 0.67
CA TYR A 49 -0.77 -3.74 -0.59
C TYR A 49 0.49 -3.28 -1.31
N ASP A 50 1.09 -4.17 -2.10
CA ASP A 50 2.23 -3.82 -2.93
C ASP A 50 1.89 -2.64 -3.85
N ARG A 51 2.73 -1.59 -3.79
CA ARG A 51 2.55 -0.36 -4.56
C ARG A 51 2.52 -0.61 -6.07
N VAL A 52 3.39 -1.46 -6.59
CA VAL A 52 3.47 -1.77 -8.03
C VAL A 52 2.17 -2.44 -8.49
N ALA A 53 1.62 -3.35 -7.69
CA ALA A 53 0.34 -3.98 -7.97
C ALA A 53 -0.82 -2.97 -7.94
N VAL A 54 -0.87 -2.08 -6.95
CA VAL A 54 -1.87 -1.01 -6.87
C VAL A 54 -1.79 -0.07 -8.08
N GLU A 55 -0.60 0.39 -8.45
CA GLU A 55 -0.39 1.27 -9.61
C GLU A 55 -0.81 0.56 -10.90
N ARG A 56 -0.46 -0.72 -11.08
CA ARG A 56 -0.87 -1.52 -12.24
C ARG A 56 -2.40 -1.65 -12.32
N LEU A 57 -3.07 -1.89 -11.20
CA LEU A 57 -4.53 -1.97 -11.14
C LEU A 57 -5.18 -0.67 -11.59
N LEU A 58 -4.65 0.47 -11.11
CA LEU A 58 -5.14 1.80 -11.48
C LEU A 58 -4.92 2.08 -12.97
N ASP A 59 -3.74 1.76 -13.52
CA ASP A 59 -3.42 1.95 -14.93
C ASP A 59 -4.36 1.18 -15.87
N LEU A 60 -4.67 -0.08 -15.53
CA LEU A 60 -5.61 -0.90 -16.30
C LEU A 60 -7.00 -0.27 -16.32
N ARG A 61 -7.48 0.19 -15.17
CA ARG A 61 -8.80 0.83 -15.03
C ARG A 61 -8.85 2.16 -15.77
N VAL A 62 -7.87 3.04 -15.58
CA VAL A 62 -7.78 4.33 -16.28
C VAL A 62 -7.75 4.12 -17.79
N SER A 63 -6.99 3.14 -18.28
CA SER A 63 -6.92 2.80 -19.71
C SER A 63 -8.27 2.32 -20.24
N ALA A 64 -8.97 1.46 -19.50
CA ALA A 64 -10.31 1.01 -19.87
C ALA A 64 -11.33 2.15 -19.91
N PHE A 65 -11.37 3.00 -18.89
CA PHE A 65 -12.27 4.16 -18.84
C PHE A 65 -12.00 5.15 -19.98
N ALA A 66 -10.71 5.39 -20.30
CA ALA A 66 -10.32 6.23 -21.43
C ALA A 66 -10.82 5.68 -22.78
N LEU A 67 -10.75 4.37 -22.99
CA LEU A 67 -11.29 3.73 -24.20
C LEU A 67 -12.80 3.88 -24.32
N LEU A 68 -13.49 3.80 -23.19
CA LEU A 68 -14.94 3.95 -23.10
C LEU A 68 -15.37 5.42 -23.20
N LYS A 69 -14.47 6.40 -23.06
CA LYS A 69 -14.82 7.82 -22.87
C LYS A 69 -15.77 8.02 -21.67
N ALA A 70 -15.66 7.13 -20.69
CA ALA A 70 -16.38 7.27 -19.43
C ALA A 70 -15.56 8.17 -18.51
N ASP A 71 -16.21 9.09 -17.81
CA ASP A 71 -15.59 9.74 -16.67
C ASP A 71 -15.60 8.74 -15.50
N PRO A 72 -14.45 8.37 -14.93
CA PRO A 72 -14.39 7.49 -13.77
C PRO A 72 -15.29 7.97 -12.65
N SER A 73 -15.39 9.28 -12.41
CA SER A 73 -16.21 9.85 -11.34
C SER A 73 -17.73 9.83 -11.61
N SER A 74 -18.15 9.58 -12.85
CA SER A 74 -19.56 9.63 -13.28
C SER A 74 -20.33 8.33 -13.10
N LEU A 75 -19.67 7.26 -12.64
CA LEU A 75 -20.27 5.94 -12.53
C LEU A 75 -20.74 5.69 -11.10
N PRO A 76 -22.04 5.40 -10.88
CA PRO A 76 -22.56 5.15 -9.55
C PRO A 76 -21.88 3.92 -8.96
N GLY A 77 -21.32 4.07 -7.76
CA GLY A 77 -20.62 3.00 -7.06
C GLY A 77 -19.10 2.98 -7.28
N LEU A 78 -18.47 4.02 -7.84
CA LEU A 78 -16.99 4.12 -7.85
C LEU A 78 -16.37 4.29 -6.45
N GLU A 79 -17.20 4.55 -5.44
CA GLU A 79 -16.80 4.38 -4.03
C GLU A 79 -16.46 2.91 -3.75
N ASP A 80 -17.07 1.96 -4.46
CA ASP A 80 -16.75 0.55 -4.40
C ASP A 80 -15.95 0.16 -5.66
N TRP A 81 -14.69 -0.21 -5.47
CA TRP A 81 -13.77 -0.84 -6.44
C TRP A 81 -14.34 -2.13 -7.12
N ALA A 82 -15.61 -2.47 -6.88
CA ALA A 82 -16.38 -3.61 -7.34
C ALA A 82 -17.38 -3.28 -8.47
N VAL A 83 -17.17 -2.20 -9.24
CA VAL A 83 -17.97 -2.00 -10.46
C VAL A 83 -17.62 -3.11 -11.45
N THR A 84 -18.56 -4.01 -11.71
CA THR A 84 -18.36 -5.10 -12.66
C THR A 84 -18.23 -4.56 -14.09
N PRO A 85 -17.31 -5.13 -14.91
CA PRO A 85 -17.11 -4.73 -16.31
C PRO A 85 -18.43 -4.68 -17.11
N ALA A 86 -19.35 -5.60 -16.80
CA ALA A 86 -20.65 -5.74 -17.46
C ALA A 86 -21.60 -4.53 -17.28
N LEU A 87 -21.57 -3.85 -16.13
CA LEU A 87 -22.39 -2.65 -15.89
C LEU A 87 -21.85 -1.44 -16.68
N LEU A 88 -20.53 -1.35 -16.78
CA LEU A 88 -19.83 -0.29 -17.49
C LEU A 88 -20.09 -0.31 -18.98
N ILE A 89 -19.98 -1.50 -19.58
CA ILE A 89 -20.10 -1.70 -21.02
C ILE A 89 -21.53 -1.35 -21.47
N ASN A 90 -22.54 -1.81 -20.73
CA ASN A 90 -23.94 -1.49 -21.04
C ASN A 90 -24.29 0.00 -20.93
N ALA A 91 -23.68 0.74 -20.00
CA ALA A 91 -23.94 2.17 -19.83
C ALA A 91 -23.30 3.04 -20.92
N VAL A 92 -22.13 2.63 -21.45
CA VAL A 92 -21.31 3.46 -22.33
C VAL A 92 -21.45 3.07 -23.82
N ASN A 93 -22.12 1.96 -24.11
CA ASN A 93 -22.25 1.35 -25.44
C ASN A 93 -22.90 2.19 -26.56
N ARG A 94 -23.43 3.40 -26.29
CA ARG A 94 -24.06 4.20 -27.37
C ARG A 94 -23.07 4.95 -28.26
N HIS A 95 -21.82 5.16 -27.84
CA HIS A 95 -20.87 6.07 -28.52
C HIS A 95 -19.45 5.53 -28.74
N VAL A 96 -19.22 4.23 -28.47
CA VAL A 96 -17.90 3.59 -28.55
C VAL A 96 -17.92 2.50 -29.62
N SER A 97 -16.85 2.39 -30.42
CA SER A 97 -16.74 1.33 -31.43
C SER A 97 -16.59 -0.05 -30.76
N PRO A 98 -17.14 -1.14 -31.32
CA PRO A 98 -17.05 -2.49 -30.74
C PRO A 98 -15.62 -2.89 -30.33
N LYS A 99 -14.63 -2.68 -31.21
CA LYS A 99 -13.22 -2.96 -30.93
C LYS A 99 -12.67 -2.27 -29.65
N LYS A 100 -13.13 -1.06 -29.35
CA LYS A 100 -12.71 -0.33 -28.14
C LYS A 100 -13.45 -0.83 -26.91
N ALA A 101 -14.70 -1.27 -27.07
CA ALA A 101 -15.46 -1.91 -26.00
C ALA A 101 -14.82 -3.26 -25.64
N ASP A 102 -14.48 -4.09 -26.62
CA ASP A 102 -13.81 -5.39 -26.41
C ASP A 102 -12.46 -5.22 -25.68
N GLU A 103 -11.66 -4.22 -26.07
CA GLU A 103 -10.39 -3.94 -25.42
C GLU A 103 -10.57 -3.40 -24.01
N ALA A 104 -11.57 -2.53 -23.77
CA ALA A 104 -11.89 -2.07 -22.43
C ALA A 104 -12.37 -3.21 -21.52
N GLU A 105 -13.18 -4.13 -22.05
CA GLU A 105 -13.60 -5.34 -21.33
C GLU A 105 -12.41 -6.20 -20.92
N ARG A 106 -11.47 -6.42 -21.85
CA ARG A 106 -10.23 -7.16 -21.58
C ARG A 106 -9.43 -6.54 -20.44
N LEU A 107 -9.23 -5.22 -20.47
CA LEU A 107 -8.49 -4.48 -19.44
C LEU A 107 -9.21 -4.52 -18.08
N LEU A 108 -10.54 -4.40 -18.05
CA LEU A 108 -11.31 -4.48 -16.81
C LEU A 108 -11.30 -5.90 -16.22
N SER A 109 -11.31 -6.93 -17.07
CA SER A 109 -11.16 -8.32 -16.62
C SER A 109 -9.76 -8.56 -16.03
N GLU A 110 -8.70 -8.03 -16.66
CA GLU A 110 -7.33 -8.11 -16.11
C GLU A 110 -7.24 -7.37 -14.76
N ALA A 111 -7.88 -6.20 -14.65
CA ALA A 111 -7.96 -5.44 -13.41
C ALA A 111 -8.71 -6.20 -12.30
N GLU A 112 -9.80 -6.90 -12.63
CA GLU A 112 -10.56 -7.70 -11.67
C GLU A 112 -9.73 -8.87 -11.14
N THR A 113 -9.03 -9.59 -12.02
CA THR A 113 -8.10 -10.66 -11.61
C THR A 113 -7.02 -10.14 -10.68
N LEU A 114 -6.35 -9.04 -11.06
CA LEU A 114 -5.30 -8.43 -10.23
C LEU A 114 -5.84 -7.96 -8.87
N ALA A 115 -7.05 -7.37 -8.83
CA ALA A 115 -7.66 -6.94 -7.57
C ALA A 115 -7.91 -8.14 -6.62
N VAL A 116 -8.36 -9.28 -7.15
CA VAL A 116 -8.54 -10.51 -6.37
C VAL A 116 -7.21 -11.03 -5.83
N GLU A 117 -6.18 -11.08 -6.67
CA GLU A 117 -4.83 -11.50 -6.27
C GLU A 117 -4.29 -10.60 -5.15
N MET A 118 -4.36 -9.28 -5.32
CA MET A 118 -3.92 -8.30 -4.33
C MET A 118 -4.56 -8.51 -2.95
N ARG A 119 -5.85 -8.87 -2.90
CA ARG A 119 -6.54 -9.13 -1.61
C ARG A 119 -6.00 -10.35 -0.87
N THR A 120 -5.44 -11.30 -1.59
CA THR A 120 -4.80 -12.48 -1.01
C THR A 120 -3.34 -12.24 -0.65
N GLU A 121 -2.68 -11.31 -1.35
CA GLU A 121 -1.25 -10.99 -1.17
C GLU A 121 -0.99 -9.80 -0.25
N GLY A 122 -2.01 -9.03 0.10
CA GLY A 122 -1.91 -7.93 1.06
C GLY A 122 -1.33 -8.39 2.39
N ARG A 123 -0.58 -7.52 3.05
CA ARG A 123 0.15 -7.82 4.28
C ARG A 123 -0.21 -6.88 5.40
N MET A 124 -0.33 -7.44 6.61
CA MET A 124 -0.55 -6.67 7.81
C MET A 124 0.77 -6.03 8.27
N PHE A 125 0.73 -4.73 8.53
CA PHE A 125 1.83 -3.96 9.07
C PHE A 125 1.44 -3.39 10.42
N PRO A 126 2.29 -3.51 11.44
CA PRO A 126 2.01 -2.89 12.72
C PRO A 126 2.01 -1.37 12.58
N VAL A 127 1.12 -0.70 13.30
CA VAL A 127 0.87 0.75 13.19
C VAL A 127 2.16 1.57 13.23
N TRP A 128 3.12 1.20 14.08
CA TRP A 128 4.39 1.93 14.25
C TRP A 128 5.35 1.85 13.06
N GLU A 129 5.18 0.88 12.16
CA GLU A 129 5.96 0.77 10.91
C GLU A 129 5.36 1.64 9.80
N ILE A 130 4.12 2.11 9.95
CA ILE A 130 3.39 2.82 8.91
C ILE A 130 3.75 4.30 8.93
N ILE A 131 4.37 4.74 7.86
CA ILE A 131 4.68 6.14 7.62
C ILE A 131 3.40 6.87 7.23
N GLY A 132 3.16 8.05 7.82
CA GLY A 132 1.97 8.85 7.57
C GLY A 132 0.74 8.46 8.41
N VAL A 133 0.85 7.44 9.27
CA VAL A 133 -0.23 6.99 10.15
C VAL A 133 -0.64 8.02 11.22
N GLU A 134 0.02 9.16 11.33
CA GLU A 134 -0.50 10.26 12.19
C GLU A 134 -1.60 11.08 11.48
N THR A 135 -1.74 10.92 10.16
CA THR A 135 -2.75 11.61 9.37
C THR A 135 -3.96 10.71 9.12
N PRO A 136 -5.21 11.19 9.27
CA PRO A 136 -6.42 10.39 9.08
C PRO A 136 -6.78 10.21 7.60
N HIS A 137 -5.77 9.98 6.77
CA HIS A 137 -5.84 9.92 5.32
C HIS A 137 -5.16 8.63 4.84
N PRO A 138 -5.89 7.50 4.78
CA PRO A 138 -5.32 6.19 4.46
C PRO A 138 -4.50 6.14 3.16
N HIS A 139 -4.87 6.95 2.17
CA HIS A 139 -4.15 7.08 0.90
C HIS A 139 -2.74 7.68 1.02
N LEU A 140 -2.40 8.29 2.16
CA LEU A 140 -1.05 8.80 2.46
C LEU A 140 -0.22 7.81 3.27
N TRP A 141 -0.79 6.68 3.67
CA TRP A 141 -0.10 5.67 4.47
C TRP A 141 0.74 4.77 3.60
N PHE A 142 1.97 4.52 4.04
CA PHE A 142 2.82 3.55 3.39
C PHE A 142 3.84 2.93 4.36
N CYS A 143 4.30 1.74 4.02
CA CYS A 143 5.41 1.07 4.68
C CYS A 143 6.50 0.73 3.65
N VAL A 144 7.76 0.78 4.05
CA VAL A 144 8.89 0.35 3.24
C VAL A 144 9.50 -0.89 3.88
N GLU A 145 9.64 -1.95 3.10
CA GLU A 145 10.26 -3.20 3.53
C GLU A 145 11.49 -3.47 2.67
N SER A 146 12.64 -3.69 3.31
CA SER A 146 13.82 -4.22 2.62
C SER A 146 13.64 -5.70 2.37
N VAL A 147 13.64 -6.09 1.10
CA VAL A 147 13.59 -7.48 0.66
C VAL A 147 14.93 -7.87 0.03
N PRO A 148 15.48 -9.05 0.38
CA PRO A 148 16.70 -9.54 -0.27
C PRO A 148 16.41 -9.88 -1.73
N GLY A 149 17.24 -9.36 -2.63
CA GLY A 149 17.20 -9.58 -4.07
C GLY A 149 18.57 -9.92 -4.64
N THR A 150 18.60 -10.28 -5.91
CA THR A 150 19.85 -10.56 -6.63
C THR A 150 19.89 -9.77 -7.92
N ARG A 151 20.95 -8.99 -8.11
CA ARG A 151 21.18 -8.22 -9.32
C ARG A 151 22.34 -8.82 -10.11
N THR A 152 22.14 -9.02 -11.41
CA THR A 152 23.23 -9.40 -12.30
C THR A 152 24.00 -8.15 -12.75
N GLU A 153 25.30 -8.12 -12.47
CA GLU A 153 26.22 -7.07 -12.93
C GLU A 153 27.24 -7.62 -13.95
N GLY A 154 27.69 -6.76 -14.87
CA GLY A 154 28.75 -7.04 -15.83
C GLY A 154 28.27 -7.43 -17.24
N LEU A 155 28.78 -6.72 -18.26
CA LEU A 155 28.42 -6.95 -19.66
C LEU A 155 29.07 -8.21 -20.27
N LEU A 156 30.23 -8.64 -19.74
CA LEU A 156 31.06 -9.74 -20.27
C LEU A 156 31.23 -10.92 -19.31
N LEU A 157 31.23 -10.67 -18.00
CA LEU A 157 31.24 -11.68 -16.95
C LEU A 157 30.08 -11.37 -16.01
N ARG A 158 28.97 -12.09 -16.18
CA ARG A 158 27.78 -11.93 -15.33
C ARG A 158 28.12 -12.39 -13.93
N ARG A 159 28.06 -11.47 -12.97
CA ARG A 159 28.19 -11.75 -11.54
C ARG A 159 26.85 -11.45 -10.87
N GLU A 160 26.36 -12.40 -10.09
CA GLU A 160 25.22 -12.16 -9.21
C GLU A 160 25.72 -11.48 -7.93
N VAL A 161 25.06 -10.38 -7.59
CA VAL A 161 25.34 -9.60 -6.39
C VAL A 161 24.05 -9.55 -5.59
N ASP A 162 24.12 -9.94 -4.31
CA ASP A 162 23.02 -9.77 -3.38
C ASP A 162 22.78 -8.27 -3.18
N VAL A 163 21.54 -7.85 -3.38
CA VAL A 163 21.10 -6.46 -3.20
C VAL A 163 19.92 -6.45 -2.25
N GLU A 164 19.83 -5.43 -1.40
CA GLU A 164 18.57 -5.14 -0.71
C GLU A 164 17.73 -4.27 -1.64
N GLU A 165 16.56 -4.76 -2.01
CA GLU A 165 15.56 -4.01 -2.76
C GLU A 165 14.52 -3.45 -1.78
N GLU A 166 14.09 -2.22 -2.00
CA GLU A 166 13.02 -1.62 -1.19
C GLU A 166 11.67 -1.88 -1.85
N ARG A 167 10.78 -2.53 -1.11
CA ARG A 167 9.39 -2.75 -1.51
C ARG A 167 8.48 -1.81 -0.74
N GLN A 168 7.58 -1.12 -1.46
CA GLN A 168 6.64 -0.20 -0.85
C GLN A 168 5.25 -0.83 -0.77
N TRP A 169 4.62 -0.64 0.38
CA TRP A 169 3.28 -1.13 0.69
C TRP A 169 2.38 0.06 1.00
N ILE A 170 1.23 0.16 0.34
CA ILE A 170 0.33 1.31 0.43
C ILE A 170 -1.12 0.86 0.63
N HIS A 171 -1.98 1.78 1.06
CA HIS A 171 -3.42 1.56 0.99
C HIS A 171 -3.87 1.51 -0.48
N ASN A 172 -4.84 0.66 -0.82
CA ASN A 172 -5.28 0.44 -2.20
C ASN A 172 -6.25 1.50 -2.74
N GLY A 173 -6.62 2.49 -1.94
CA GLY A 173 -7.56 3.56 -2.29
C GLY A 173 -9.03 3.24 -2.01
N ASP A 174 -9.35 2.06 -1.51
CA ASP A 174 -10.71 1.68 -1.12
C ASP A 174 -11.27 2.55 0.02
N PRO A 175 -12.59 2.72 0.13
CA PRO A 175 -13.18 3.40 1.28
C PRO A 175 -13.07 2.57 2.56
N PHE A 176 -12.62 1.33 2.46
CA PHE A 176 -12.44 0.42 3.58
C PHE A 176 -10.95 0.30 3.95
N VAL A 177 -10.69 0.28 5.25
CA VAL A 177 -9.40 -0.07 5.83
C VAL A 177 -9.59 -1.38 6.57
N THR A 178 -8.85 -2.41 6.14
CA THR A 178 -8.74 -3.65 6.89
C THR A 178 -7.68 -3.49 7.97
N LEU A 179 -8.02 -3.89 9.19
CA LEU A 179 -7.16 -3.82 10.36
C LEU A 179 -7.28 -5.05 11.25
N LEU A 180 -6.29 -5.28 12.11
CA LEU A 180 -6.34 -6.23 13.22
C LEU A 180 -6.56 -5.46 14.52
N ASP A 181 -7.62 -5.81 15.24
CA ASP A 181 -7.84 -5.28 16.59
C ASP A 181 -6.87 -5.90 17.61
N ASP A 182 -6.89 -5.40 18.85
CA ASP A 182 -6.02 -5.90 19.93
C ASP A 182 -6.22 -7.37 20.29
N HIS A 183 -7.32 -7.98 19.82
CA HIS A 183 -7.61 -9.40 20.01
C HIS A 183 -7.18 -10.25 18.80
N GLY A 184 -6.53 -9.63 17.81
CA GLY A 184 -6.14 -10.28 16.56
C GLY A 184 -7.31 -10.61 15.65
N VAL A 185 -8.46 -9.95 15.84
CA VAL A 185 -9.62 -10.12 14.97
C VAL A 185 -9.55 -9.12 13.82
N ARG A 186 -9.64 -9.64 12.59
CA ARG A 186 -9.67 -8.82 11.38
C ARG A 186 -11.00 -8.07 11.28
N ARG A 187 -10.94 -6.77 11.05
CA ARG A 187 -12.10 -5.89 10.84
C ARG A 187 -11.91 -5.08 9.58
N ASP A 188 -12.98 -4.88 8.84
CA ASP A 188 -13.03 -3.95 7.71
C ASP A 188 -13.84 -2.73 8.13
N VAL A 189 -13.18 -1.58 8.18
CA VAL A 189 -13.77 -0.31 8.61
C VAL A 189 -13.96 0.58 7.41
N ARG A 190 -15.20 1.04 7.17
CA ARG A 190 -15.43 2.12 6.22
C ARG A 190 -14.88 3.43 6.81
N TRP A 191 -13.88 4.01 6.17
CA TRP A 191 -13.15 5.17 6.69
C TRP A 191 -14.05 6.39 6.91
N SER A 192 -15.07 6.56 6.07
CA SER A 192 -16.06 7.64 6.22
C SER A 192 -16.92 7.54 7.49
N ALA A 193 -16.87 6.42 8.22
CA ALA A 193 -17.57 6.24 9.50
C ALA A 193 -16.71 6.59 10.72
N VAL A 194 -15.40 6.84 10.52
CA VAL A 194 -14.46 7.23 11.57
C VAL A 194 -14.61 8.73 11.84
N GLU A 195 -14.91 9.09 13.09
CA GLU A 195 -15.04 10.49 13.53
C GLU A 195 -13.86 10.94 14.37
N GLN A 196 -13.30 10.02 15.14
CA GLN A 196 -12.15 10.27 16.01
C GLN A 196 -11.02 9.35 15.62
N TYR A 197 -9.82 9.90 15.59
CA TYR A 197 -8.62 9.25 15.10
C TYR A 197 -7.44 9.71 15.94
N ARG A 198 -6.69 8.76 16.49
CA ARG A 198 -5.47 9.06 17.23
C ARG A 198 -4.51 7.87 17.23
N VAL A 199 -3.22 8.13 17.11
CA VAL A 199 -2.19 7.15 17.43
C VAL A 199 -1.87 7.27 18.92
N VAL A 200 -1.93 6.15 19.64
CA VAL A 200 -1.70 6.07 21.09
C VAL A 200 -0.61 5.06 21.41
N ASP A 201 0.14 5.30 22.47
CA ASP A 201 1.10 4.33 23.00
C ASP A 201 0.38 3.37 23.97
N ARG A 202 0.55 2.05 23.81
CA ARG A 202 -0.06 1.03 24.70
C ARG A 202 0.31 1.17 26.18
N ALA A 203 1.32 1.97 26.52
CA ALA A 203 1.73 2.21 27.91
C ALA A 203 0.87 3.28 28.63
N GLU A 204 -0.05 3.96 27.94
CA GLU A 204 -0.88 5.03 28.51
C GLU A 204 -2.28 4.58 28.98
N GLU A 205 -2.59 3.28 28.94
CA GLU A 205 -3.79 2.67 29.56
C GLU A 205 -3.51 2.05 30.94
#